data_AF-S6U2F9-F1
#
_entry.id   AF-S6U2F9-F1
#
_cell.length_a   1.000
_cell.length_b   1.000
_cell.length_c   1.000
_cell.angle_alpha   90.00
_cell.angle_beta   90.00
_cell.angle_gamma   90.00
#
_symmetry.space_group_name_H-M   'P 1'
#
loop_
_entity.id
_entity.type
_entity.pdbx_description
1 polymer ?
#
loop_
_entity_poly.entity_id
_entity_poly.type
_entity_poly.pdbx_seq_one_letter_code
_entity_poly.pdbx_strand_id
1 'polypeptide(L)'
;MSFIVCMSVLGVLLMLLALTSSYLRWMPVTTSAVCLAFGFGIGPLGLDIINLDFKQSREWLECLTEVAVLFSLFGTGIKLRLPLNCKAWHSAYWLAGPVMLATIAGVSVAAHYIFAIDWGVALL
;
A
#
# COMPACT_ATOMS: atom_id res chain seq x y z
N MET A 1 26.11 8.96 -5.17
CA MET A 1 26.38 8.07 -4.02
C MET A 1 25.11 7.29 -3.65
N SER A 2 24.54 6.54 -4.59
CA SER A 2 23.16 6.02 -4.45
C SER A 2 23.08 4.51 -4.24
N PHE A 3 24.08 3.74 -4.68
CA PHE A 3 24.00 2.27 -4.63
C PHE A 3 24.11 1.73 -3.21
N ILE A 4 25.01 2.27 -2.39
CA ILE A 4 25.21 1.85 -0.99
C ILE A 4 24.00 2.22 -0.13
N VAL A 5 23.38 3.38 -0.39
CA VAL A 5 22.15 3.81 0.30
C VAL A 5 20.95 2.95 -0.13
N CYS A 6 20.84 2.61 -1.42
CA CYS A 6 19.78 1.72 -1.90
C CYS A 6 19.93 0.30 -1.31
N MET A 7 21.16 -0.22 -1.27
CA MET A 7 21.44 -1.54 -0.71
C MET A 7 21.27 -1.57 0.82
N SER A 8 21.55 -0.47 1.53
CA SER A 8 21.29 -0.36 2.97
C SER A 8 19.80 -0.26 3.28
N VAL A 9 19.02 0.52 2.51
CA VAL A 9 17.57 0.61 2.67
C VAL A 9 16.90 -0.72 2.36
N LEU A 10 17.26 -1.38 1.25
CA LEU A 10 16.77 -2.72 0.91
C LEU A 10 17.19 -3.76 1.95
N GLY A 11 18.43 -3.71 2.42
CA GLY A 11 18.93 -4.59 3.47
C GLY A 11 18.17 -4.42 4.78
N VAL A 12 17.95 -3.17 5.21
CA VAL A 12 17.16 -2.84 6.41
C VAL A 12 15.71 -3.29 6.25
N LEU A 13 15.10 -3.07 5.09
CA LEU A 13 13.72 -3.48 4.80
C LEU A 13 13.56 -5.02 4.80
N LEU A 14 14.47 -5.74 4.13
CA LEU A 14 14.48 -7.21 4.11
C LEU A 14 14.75 -7.79 5.50
N MET A 15 15.68 -7.20 6.24
CA MET A 15 15.98 -7.59 7.62
C MET A 15 14.79 -7.33 8.55
N LEU A 16 14.08 -6.22 8.37
CA LEU A 16 12.85 -5.88 9.09
C LEU A 16 11.68 -6.78 8.76
N LEU A 17 11.49 -7.15 7.49
CA LEU A 17 10.48 -8.11 7.07
C LEU A 17 10.76 -9.50 7.64
N ALA A 18 12.04 -9.92 7.67
CA ALA A 18 12.48 -11.16 8.29
C ALA A 18 12.29 -11.14 9.82
N LEU A 19 12.62 -10.03 10.48
CA LEU A 19 12.44 -9.87 11.93
C LEU A 19 10.95 -9.79 12.31
N THR A 20 10.15 -9.07 11.53
CA THR A 20 8.71 -8.92 11.73
C THR A 20 8.02 -10.27 11.55
N SER A 21 8.37 -11.05 10.53
CA SER A 21 7.87 -12.42 10.33
C SER A 21 8.17 -13.33 11.55
N SER A 22 9.30 -13.12 12.21
CA SER A 22 9.70 -13.88 13.41
C SER A 22 9.04 -13.36 14.70
N TYR A 23 8.81 -12.06 14.82
CA TYR A 23 8.27 -11.40 16.02
C TYR A 23 6.73 -11.37 16.08
N LEU A 24 6.05 -11.54 14.93
CA LEU A 24 4.58 -11.48 14.84
C LEU A 24 3.84 -12.65 15.50
N ARG A 25 4.55 -13.67 16.02
CA ARG A 25 3.88 -14.77 16.73
C ARG A 25 3.35 -14.35 18.11
N TRP A 26 3.71 -13.18 18.64
CA TRP A 26 3.48 -12.83 20.06
C TRP A 26 2.65 -11.57 20.33
N MET A 27 2.29 -10.75 19.34
CA MET A 27 1.42 -9.57 19.56
C MET A 27 0.26 -9.50 18.55
N PRO A 28 -0.98 -9.19 18.99
CA PRO A 28 -2.16 -8.99 18.15
C PRO A 28 -2.13 -7.62 17.44
N VAL A 29 -0.95 -7.21 16.96
CA VAL A 29 -0.75 -6.01 16.15
C VAL A 29 -0.71 -6.47 14.68
N THR A 30 -1.53 -5.85 13.83
CA THR A 30 -1.58 -6.18 12.41
C THR A 30 -0.23 -5.87 11.75
N THR A 31 0.24 -6.75 10.87
CA THR A 31 1.48 -6.54 10.09
C THR A 31 1.52 -5.16 9.42
N SER A 32 0.37 -4.69 8.93
CA SER A 32 0.19 -3.39 8.31
C SER A 32 0.52 -2.22 9.25
N ALA A 33 0.10 -2.27 10.52
CA ALA A 33 0.37 -1.21 11.49
C ALA A 33 1.87 -1.12 11.81
N VAL A 34 2.54 -2.27 11.93
CA VAL A 34 4.00 -2.32 12.12
C VAL A 34 4.73 -1.76 10.90
N CYS A 35 4.36 -2.19 9.69
CA CYS A 35 4.95 -1.65 8.45
C CYS A 35 4.76 -0.14 8.32
N LEU A 36 3.58 0.39 8.68
CA LEU A 36 3.33 1.84 8.67
C LEU A 36 4.17 2.58 9.71
N ALA A 37 4.29 2.05 10.93
CA ALA A 37 5.11 2.67 11.98
C ALA A 37 6.59 2.72 11.59
N PHE A 38 7.10 1.66 10.98
CA PHE A 38 8.46 1.64 10.44
C PHE A 38 8.64 2.61 9.26
N GLY A 39 7.70 2.64 8.33
CA GLY A 39 7.71 3.61 7.22
C GLY A 39 7.69 5.05 7.74
N PHE A 40 6.92 5.33 8.78
CA PHE A 40 6.88 6.64 9.43
C PHE A 40 8.21 6.99 10.13
N GLY A 41 8.82 6.03 10.81
CA GLY A 41 10.11 6.22 11.48
C GLY A 41 11.31 6.38 10.53
N ILE A 42 11.27 5.74 9.36
CA ILE A 42 12.30 5.87 8.31
C ILE A 42 12.02 7.08 7.40
N GLY A 43 10.78 7.57 7.36
CA GLY A 43 10.37 8.73 6.57
C GLY A 43 10.98 10.06 7.06
N PRO A 44 10.74 11.16 6.31
CA PRO A 44 11.33 12.48 6.58
C PRO A 44 10.99 13.07 7.95
N LEU A 45 9.99 12.51 8.66
CA LEU A 45 9.63 12.89 10.02
C LEU A 45 10.47 12.20 11.11
N GLY A 46 11.31 11.20 10.78
CA GLY A 46 12.12 10.42 11.74
C GLY A 46 13.63 10.58 11.55
N LEU A 47 14.16 10.23 10.39
CA LEU A 47 15.58 10.40 10.03
C LEU A 47 15.63 11.10 8.68
N ASP A 48 15.99 12.39 8.67
CA ASP A 48 16.12 13.32 7.53
C ASP A 48 17.17 12.88 6.48
N ILE A 49 17.39 11.58 6.30
CA ILE A 49 18.35 10.98 5.35
C ILE A 49 17.78 10.90 3.93
N ILE A 50 16.46 10.98 3.78
CA ILE A 50 15.78 10.91 2.48
C ILE A 50 15.28 12.31 2.13
N ASN A 51 16.17 13.07 1.50
CA ASN A 51 15.79 14.21 0.66
C ASN A 51 14.94 13.63 -0.49
N LEU A 52 13.64 13.47 -0.25
CA LEU A 52 12.66 13.15 -1.29
C LEU A 52 12.57 14.36 -2.21
N ASP A 53 13.54 14.49 -3.11
CA ASP A 53 13.32 15.21 -4.35
C ASP A 53 12.26 14.39 -5.11
N PHE A 54 10.98 14.69 -4.83
CA PHE A 54 9.80 14.02 -5.39
C PHE A 54 9.81 14.00 -6.92
N LYS A 55 10.66 14.82 -7.56
CA LYS A 55 10.87 14.84 -9.00
C LYS A 55 11.82 13.75 -9.47
N GLN A 56 12.92 13.48 -8.76
CA GLN A 56 13.91 12.49 -9.17
C GLN A 56 13.65 11.08 -8.63
N SER A 57 12.97 10.94 -7.48
CA SER A 57 12.63 9.63 -6.91
C SER A 57 11.33 9.02 -7.44
N ARG A 58 10.59 9.76 -8.28
CA ARG A 58 9.28 9.32 -8.82
C ARG A 58 9.37 8.03 -9.61
N GLU A 59 10.31 7.92 -10.56
CA GLU A 59 10.45 6.71 -11.39
C GLU A 59 10.77 5.46 -10.56
N TRP A 60 11.62 5.61 -9.54
CA TRP A 60 11.97 4.51 -8.64
C TRP A 60 10.79 4.08 -7.75
N LEU A 61 10.02 5.05 -7.23
CA LEU A 61 8.82 4.77 -6.43
C LEU A 61 7.71 4.14 -7.27
N GLU A 62 7.56 4.59 -8.51
CA GLU A 62 6.59 4.07 -9.47
C GLU A 62 6.89 2.59 -9.77
N CYS A 63 8.14 2.28 -10.14
CA CYS A 63 8.55 0.89 -10.39
C CYS A 63 8.39 0.00 -9.15
N LEU A 64 8.77 0.47 -7.96
CA LEU A 64 8.58 -0.29 -6.72
C LEU A 64 7.10 -0.55 -6.41
N THR A 65 6.25 0.46 -6.59
CA THR A 65 4.81 0.35 -6.35
C THR A 65 4.15 -0.56 -7.37
N GLU A 66 4.54 -0.44 -8.64
CA GLU A 66 4.06 -1.32 -9.72
C GLU A 66 4.42 -2.78 -9.43
N VAL A 67 5.68 -3.07 -9.11
CA VAL A 67 6.13 -4.43 -8.78
C VAL A 67 5.40 -4.96 -7.54
N ALA A 68 5.21 -4.13 -6.50
CA ALA A 68 4.48 -4.52 -5.30
C ALA A 68 3.00 -4.85 -5.59
N VAL A 69 2.33 -4.02 -6.40
CA VAL A 69 0.94 -4.23 -6.82
C VAL A 69 0.82 -5.49 -7.68
N LEU A 70 1.73 -5.69 -8.65
CA LEU A 70 1.78 -6.88 -9.48
C LEU A 70 1.97 -8.15 -8.64
N PHE A 71 2.90 -8.15 -7.68
CA PHE A 71 3.12 -9.29 -6.81
C PHE A 71 1.90 -9.59 -5.92
N SER A 72 1.25 -8.55 -5.38
CA SER A 72 0.04 -8.66 -4.56
C SER A 72 -1.15 -9.22 -5.36
N LEU A 73 -1.37 -8.69 -6.57
CA LEU A 73 -2.40 -9.17 -7.50
C LEU A 73 -2.11 -10.59 -7.97
N PHE A 74 -0.87 -10.93 -8.29
CA PHE A 74 -0.48 -12.26 -8.73
C PHE A 74 -0.68 -13.30 -7.62
N GLY A 75 -0.22 -13.00 -6.41
CA GLY A 75 -0.40 -13.87 -5.25
C GLY A 75 -1.88 -14.07 -4.91
N THR A 76 -2.69 -13.02 -5.02
CA THR A 76 -4.14 -13.09 -4.81
C THR A 76 -4.83 -13.87 -5.94
N GLY A 77 -4.40 -13.67 -7.19
CA GLY A 77 -4.92 -14.37 -8.37
C GLY A 77 -4.73 -15.89 -8.31
N ILE A 78 -3.56 -16.38 -7.86
CA ILE A 78 -3.32 -17.82 -7.67
C ILE A 78 -4.21 -18.42 -6.57
N LYS A 79 -4.50 -17.65 -5.51
CA LYS A 79 -5.40 -18.07 -4.43
C LYS A 79 -6.87 -18.04 -4.84
N LEU A 80 -7.23 -17.27 -5.86
CA LEU A 80 -8.59 -17.17 -6.39
C LEU A 80 -8.95 -18.40 -7.24
N ARG A 81 -9.00 -19.57 -6.62
CA ARG A 81 -9.42 -20.84 -7.24
C ARG A 81 -10.95 -21.02 -7.22
N LEU A 82 -11.70 -19.95 -7.46
CA LEU A 82 -13.15 -20.05 -7.56
C LEU A 82 -13.53 -20.40 -9.01
N PRO A 83 -14.33 -21.46 -9.23
CA PRO A 83 -14.89 -21.74 -10.55
C PRO A 83 -15.67 -20.51 -11.03
N LEU A 84 -15.39 -20.05 -12.26
CA LEU A 84 -16.03 -18.86 -12.85
C LEU A 84 -17.56 -18.97 -12.94
N ASN A 85 -18.11 -20.18 -12.78
CA ASN A 85 -19.54 -20.46 -12.85
C ASN A 85 -20.24 -20.51 -11.47
N CYS A 86 -19.53 -20.16 -10.38
CA CYS A 86 -20.12 -20.15 -9.04
C CYS A 86 -20.96 -18.89 -8.80
N LYS A 87 -22.14 -19.07 -8.19
CA LYS A 87 -23.08 -18.00 -7.80
C LYS A 87 -22.47 -16.92 -6.89
N ALA A 88 -21.33 -17.24 -6.23
CA ALA A 88 -20.51 -16.30 -5.46
C ALA A 88 -19.88 -15.16 -6.31
N TRP A 89 -19.71 -15.35 -7.62
CA TRP A 89 -19.26 -14.30 -8.54
C TRP A 89 -20.23 -13.13 -8.62
N HIS A 90 -21.53 -13.36 -8.39
CA HIS A 90 -22.51 -12.28 -8.37
C HIS A 90 -22.26 -11.33 -7.19
N SER A 91 -22.01 -11.88 -6.01
CA SER A 91 -21.64 -11.10 -4.82
C SER A 91 -20.30 -10.39 -5.01
N ALA A 92 -19.31 -11.06 -5.62
CA ALA A 92 -18.03 -10.44 -5.92
C ALA A 92 -18.17 -9.27 -6.90
N TYR A 93 -19.01 -9.39 -7.93
CA TYR A 93 -19.29 -8.33 -8.88
C TYR A 93 -20.05 -7.16 -8.24
N TRP A 94 -21.01 -7.44 -7.36
CA TRP A 94 -21.71 -6.40 -6.60
C TRP A 94 -20.78 -5.66 -5.62
N LEU A 95 -19.87 -6.37 -4.94
CA LEU A 95 -18.89 -5.72 -4.07
C LEU A 95 -17.86 -4.91 -4.87
N ALA A 96 -17.30 -5.49 -5.92
CA ALA A 96 -16.25 -4.85 -6.70
C ALA A 96 -16.76 -3.72 -7.61
N GLY A 97 -18.01 -3.78 -8.05
CA GLY A 97 -18.62 -2.75 -8.90
C GLY A 97 -19.31 -1.67 -8.07
N PRO A 98 -20.63 -1.79 -7.83
CA PRO A 98 -21.42 -0.73 -7.25
C PRO A 98 -20.98 -0.35 -5.83
N VAL A 99 -20.59 -1.32 -4.98
CA VAL A 99 -20.16 -1.01 -3.61
C VAL A 99 -18.82 -0.25 -3.63
N MET A 100 -17.84 -0.68 -4.43
CA MET A 100 -16.57 0.04 -4.58
C MET A 100 -16.81 1.49 -5.01
N LEU A 101 -17.63 1.72 -6.05
CA LEU A 101 -17.98 3.06 -6.50
C LEU A 101 -18.68 3.88 -5.42
N ALA A 102 -19.63 3.29 -4.70
CA ALA A 102 -20.33 3.95 -3.60
C ALA A 102 -19.37 4.34 -2.47
N THR A 103 -18.40 3.50 -2.14
CA THR A 103 -17.39 3.81 -1.12
C THR A 103 -16.43 4.91 -1.57
N ILE A 104 -15.99 4.91 -2.83
CA ILE A 104 -15.14 5.98 -3.39
C ILE A 104 -15.90 7.31 -3.35
N ALA A 105 -17.16 7.32 -3.80
CA ALA A 105 -17.99 8.52 -3.76
C ALA A 105 -18.29 8.99 -2.33
N GLY A 106 -18.52 8.06 -1.40
CA GLY A 106 -18.74 8.40 0.00
C GLY A 106 -17.49 9.02 0.64
N VAL A 107 -16.32 8.45 0.38
CA VAL A 107 -15.04 8.97 0.89
C VAL A 107 -14.69 10.32 0.24
N SER A 108 -14.93 10.48 -1.07
CA SER A 108 -14.66 11.76 -1.76
C SER A 108 -15.56 12.89 -1.25
N VAL A 109 -16.86 12.61 -1.03
CA VAL A 109 -17.79 13.55 -0.41
C VAL A 109 -17.35 13.88 1.01
N ALA A 110 -17.01 12.88 1.82
CA ALA A 110 -16.52 13.11 3.18
C ALA A 110 -15.23 13.96 3.19
N ALA A 111 -14.29 13.69 2.29
CA ALA A 111 -13.07 14.48 2.15
C ALA A 111 -13.37 15.93 1.76
N HIS A 112 -14.30 16.16 0.83
CA HIS A 112 -14.73 17.51 0.44
C HIS A 112 -15.36 18.26 1.62
N TYR A 113 -16.28 17.63 2.36
CA TYR A 113 -16.98 18.30 3.47
C TYR A 113 -16.13 18.48 4.73
N ILE A 114 -15.21 17.57 5.02
CA ILE A 114 -14.37 17.62 6.24
C ILE A 114 -13.11 18.46 6.00
N PHE A 115 -12.46 18.32 4.83
CA PHE A 115 -11.19 18.98 4.53
C PHE A 115 -11.30 20.15 3.53
N ALA A 116 -12.51 20.48 3.04
CA ALA A 116 -12.76 21.57 2.09
C ALA A 116 -11.92 21.51 0.80
N ILE A 117 -11.53 20.30 0.38
CA ILE A 117 -10.69 20.04 -0.79
C ILE A 117 -11.53 20.02 -2.06
N ASP A 118 -11.06 20.62 -3.16
CA ASP A 118 -11.77 20.65 -4.45
C ASP A 118 -12.17 19.25 -4.95
N TRP A 119 -13.33 19.14 -5.60
CA TRP A 119 -13.88 17.87 -6.08
C TRP A 119 -12.92 17.09 -6.96
N GLY A 120 -12.09 17.77 -7.76
CA GLY A 120 -11.10 17.11 -8.61
C GLY A 120 -10.04 16.36 -7.81
N VAL A 121 -9.61 16.91 -6.68
CA VAL A 121 -8.59 16.31 -5.80
C VAL A 121 -9.20 15.28 -4.85
N ALA A 122 -10.47 15.46 -4.47
CA ALA A 122 -11.17 14.51 -3.61
C ALA A 122 -11.50 13.16 -4.31
N LEU A 123 -11.52 13.15 -5.65
CA LEU A 123 -11.78 11.96 -6.47
C LEU A 123 -10.51 11.26 -6.99
N LEU A 124 -9.36 11.94 -6.91
CA LEU A 124 -8.05 11.49 -7.41
C LEU A 124 -7.32 10.61 -6.39
#